data_AF-A0A2I8VMF5-F1
#
_entry.id   AF-A0A2I8VMF5-F1
#
_cell.length_a   1.000
_cell.length_b   1.000
_cell.length_c   1.000
_cell.angle_alpha   90.00
_cell.angle_beta   90.00
_cell.angle_gamma   90.00
#
_symmetry.space_group_name_H-M   'P 1'
#
loop_
_entity.id
_entity.type
_entity.pdbx_description
1 polymer ?
#
loop_
_entity_poly.entity_id
_entity_poly.type
_entity_poly.pdbx_seq_one_letter_code
_entity_poly.pdbx_strand_id
1 'polypeptide(L)' 'MDRTCPVCGGDVVAFVDLPDDVRERLEADPDRQRQSVSHRRKKHTACPDCELEVHGCGQPYAVPEQVQGRQ' A
#
# COMPACT_ATOMS: atom_id res chain seq x y z
N MET A 1 9.74 4.08 14.72
CA MET A 1 8.36 3.68 14.43
C MET A 1 8.46 2.57 13.43
N ASP A 2 8.39 1.35 13.94
CA ASP A 2 8.41 0.10 13.18
C ASP A 2 7.31 0.19 12.12
N ARG A 3 7.73 0.41 10.88
CA ARG A 3 6.87 0.52 9.70
C ARG A 3 6.51 -0.89 9.28
N THR A 4 5.86 -1.62 10.17
CA THR A 4 5.49 -3.00 9.95
C THR A 4 4.09 -3.04 9.36
N CYS A 5 3.94 -3.78 8.27
CA CYS A 5 2.67 -4.01 7.62
C CYS A 5 1.72 -4.70 8.60
N PRO A 6 0.55 -4.13 8.92
CA PRO A 6 -0.40 -4.72 9.85
C PRO A 6 -1.06 -6.00 9.30
N VAL A 7 -0.88 -6.31 8.02
CA VAL A 7 -1.49 -7.48 7.36
C VAL A 7 -0.55 -8.69 7.40
N CYS A 8 0.69 -8.53 6.95
CA CYS A 8 1.63 -9.66 6.82
C CYS A 8 2.82 -9.59 7.79
N GLY A 9 2.99 -8.50 8.53
CA GLY A 9 4.16 -8.31 9.39
C GLY A 9 5.45 -7.93 8.66
N GLY A 10 5.40 -7.73 7.32
CA GLY A 10 6.55 -7.30 6.52
C GLY A 10 6.86 -5.81 6.66
N ASP A 11 7.94 -5.34 6.02
CA ASP A 11 8.31 -3.92 6.04
C ASP A 11 7.48 -3.08 5.06
N VAL A 12 6.96 -1.94 5.50
CA VAL A 12 6.35 -0.94 4.61
C VAL A 12 7.35 0.13 4.22
N VAL A 13 7.45 0.35 2.91
CA VAL A 13 8.36 1.31 2.29
C VAL A 13 7.56 2.48 1.72
N ALA A 14 8.23 3.56 1.30
CA ALA A 14 7.52 4.62 0.57
C ALA A 14 7.00 4.06 -0.76
N PHE A 15 5.87 4.57 -1.25
CA PHE A 15 5.28 4.08 -2.49
C PHE A 15 6.23 4.18 -3.70
N VAL A 16 7.13 5.18 -3.70
CA VAL A 16 8.16 5.36 -4.73
C VAL A 16 9.30 4.36 -4.65
N ASP A 17 9.53 3.77 -3.47
CA ASP A 17 10.59 2.79 -3.21
C ASP A 17 10.13 1.34 -3.44
N LEU A 18 8.87 1.15 -3.87
CA LEU A 18 8.38 -0.16 -4.31
C LEU A 18 9.17 -0.65 -5.54
N PRO A 19 9.31 -1.98 -5.71
CA PRO A 19 9.73 -2.56 -6.98
C PRO A 19 8.87 -2.02 -8.13
N ASP A 20 9.50 -1.67 -9.26
CA ASP A 20 8.80 -1.05 -10.39
C ASP A 20 7.59 -1.87 -10.84
N ASP A 21 7.73 -3.20 -10.94
CA ASP A 21 6.63 -4.11 -11.31
C ASP A 21 5.41 -4.02 -10.37
N VAL A 22 5.66 -3.92 -9.05
CA VAL A 22 4.61 -3.81 -8.03
C VAL A 22 3.98 -2.42 -8.08
N ARG A 23 4.80 -1.37 -8.19
CA ARG A 23 4.35 0.01 -8.28
C ARG A 23 3.48 0.23 -9.51
N GLU A 24 3.92 -0.23 -10.68
CA GLU A 24 3.17 -0.10 -11.93
C GLU A 24 1.82 -0.83 -11.87
N ARG A 25 1.79 -2.05 -11.32
CA ARG A 25 0.54 -2.78 -11.07
C ARG A 25 -0.40 -2.01 -10.16
N LEU A 26 0.10 -1.47 -9.05
CA LEU A 26 -0.68 -0.69 -8.10
C LEU A 26 -1.16 0.65 -8.67
N GLU A 27 -0.38 1.29 -9.55
CA GLU A 27 -0.76 2.52 -10.25
C GLU A 27 -1.82 2.26 -11.32
N ALA A 28 -1.79 1.10 -11.98
CA ALA A 28 -2.74 0.69 -13.00
C ALA A 28 -4.08 0.17 -12.43
N ASP A 29 -4.13 -0.23 -11.15
CA ASP A 29 -5.32 -0.73 -10.48
C ASP A 29 -6.41 0.37 -10.37
N PRO A 30 -7.53 0.27 -11.10
CA PRO A 30 -8.57 1.29 -11.11
C PRO A 30 -9.34 1.38 -9.79
N ASP A 31 -9.46 0.29 -9.03
CA ASP A 31 -10.11 0.27 -7.71
C ASP A 31 -9.31 1.04 -6.66
N ARG A 32 -7.99 1.15 -6.87
CA ARG A 32 -7.06 1.90 -6.00
C ARG A 32 -6.80 3.34 -6.46
N GLN A 33 -7.27 3.73 -7.65
CA GLN A 33 -7.14 5.09 -8.20
C GLN A 33 -8.12 6.10 -7.59
N ARG A 34 -8.32 6.08 -6.27
CA ARG A 34 -9.10 7.10 -5.55
C ARG A 34 -8.31 8.41 -5.34
N GLN A 35 -6.98 8.37 -5.44
CA GLN A 35 -6.11 9.55 -5.54
C GLN A 35 -5.24 9.46 -6.80
N SER A 36 -4.82 10.62 -7.31
CA SER A 36 -3.83 10.69 -8.40
C SER A 36 -2.53 9.99 -8.01
N VAL A 37 -1.88 9.34 -8.98
CA VAL A 37 -0.57 8.67 -8.83
C VAL A 37 0.47 9.59 -8.17
N SER A 38 0.53 10.86 -8.57
CA SER A 38 1.45 11.85 -7.98
C SER A 38 1.22 12.07 -6.48
N HIS A 39 -0.03 11.96 -6.01
CA HIS A 39 -0.35 12.06 -4.58
C HIS A 39 0.13 10.81 -3.85
N ARG A 40 -0.14 9.63 -4.41
CA ARG A 40 0.27 8.33 -3.86
C ARG A 40 1.79 8.25 -3.70
N ARG A 41 2.54 8.60 -4.75
CA ARG A 41 4.01 8.68 -4.70
C ARG A 41 4.56 9.59 -3.60
N LYS A 42 3.88 10.70 -3.29
CA LYS A 42 4.35 11.70 -2.32
C LYS A 42 3.93 11.40 -0.87
N LYS A 43 2.76 10.79 -0.70
CA LYS A 43 2.09 10.72 0.61
C LYS A 43 1.83 9.30 1.08
N HIS A 44 2.00 8.27 0.25
CA HIS A 44 1.65 6.91 0.62
C HIS A 44 2.89 6.07 0.87
N THR A 45 2.73 5.09 1.75
CA THR A 45 3.63 3.96 1.96
C THR A 45 2.92 2.69 1.52
N ALA A 46 3.68 1.68 1.13
CA ALA A 46 3.11 0.40 0.73
C ALA A 46 3.98 -0.77 1.18
N CYS A 47 3.33 -1.92 1.39
CA CYS A 47 4.01 -3.19 1.61
C CYS A 47 4.30 -3.85 0.26
N PRO A 48 5.56 -4.19 -0.05
CA PRO A 48 5.89 -4.89 -1.29
C PRO A 48 5.40 -6.35 -1.28
N ASP A 49 5.23 -6.98 -0.11
CA ASP A 49 4.85 -8.39 0.01
C ASP A 49 3.35 -8.63 -0.22
N CYS A 50 2.49 -7.80 0.38
CA CYS A 50 1.04 -7.97 0.31
C CYS A 50 0.32 -6.80 -0.37
N GLU A 51 1.08 -5.87 -0.94
CA GLU A 51 0.58 -4.77 -1.78
C GLU A 51 -0.43 -3.86 -1.05
N LEU A 52 -0.35 -3.82 0.28
CA LEU A 52 -1.15 -2.96 1.13
C LEU A 52 -0.67 -1.51 0.98
N GLU A 53 -1.58 -0.62 0.56
CA GLU A 53 -1.31 0.81 0.51
C GLU A 53 -1.85 1.52 1.75
N VAL A 54 -0.97 2.29 2.40
CA VAL A 54 -1.24 3.04 3.63
C VAL A 54 -0.93 4.50 3.37
N HIS A 55 -1.88 5.39 3.68
CA HIS A 55 -1.62 6.82 3.61
C HIS A 55 -0.63 7.21 4.71
N GLY A 56 0.30 8.13 4.44
CA GLY A 56 1.39 8.52 5.35
C GLY A 56 0.95 9.17 6.66
N CYS A 57 -0.36 9.40 6.85
CA CYS A 57 -0.95 9.71 8.16
C CYS A 57 -1.24 8.47 9.03
N GLY A 58 -0.96 7.26 8.53
CA GLY A 58 -1.24 5.99 9.21
C GLY A 58 -2.62 5.39 8.94
N GLN A 59 -3.46 6.04 8.12
CA GLN A 59 -4.76 5.46 7.73
C GLN A 59 -4.59 4.46 6.56
N PRO A 60 -5.09 3.21 6.69
CA PRO A 60 -5.08 2.25 5.59
C PRO A 60 -5.97 2.77 4.45
N TYR A 61 -5.38 2.88 3.25
CA TYR A 61 -6.06 3.47 2.09
C TYR A 61 -6.84 2.41 1.31
N ALA A 62 -6.30 1.20 1.24
CA ALA A 62 -6.97 0.03 0.69
C ALA A 62 -6.51 -1.19 1.48
N VAL A 63 -7.34 -1.65 2.41
CA VAL A 63 -7.21 -3.03 2.90
C VAL A 63 -7.66 -3.91 1.74
N PRO A 64 -6.85 -4.82 1.19
CA PRO A 64 -7.35 -5.78 0.21
C PRO A 64 -8.56 -6.50 0.84
N GLU A 65 -9.62 -6.79 0.06
CA GLU A 65 -10.79 -7.59 0.49
C GLU A 65 -10.44 -9.06 0.86
N GLN A 66 -9.18 -9.32 1.22
CA GLN A 66 -8.59 -10.62 1.51
C GLN A 66 -8.02 -10.69 2.92
N VAL A 67 -8.50 -9.86 3.85
CA VAL A 67 -8.35 -10.13 5.28
C VAL A 67 -9.73 -10.20 5.92
N GLN A 68 -10.57 -11.11 5.40
CA GLN A 68 -11.62 -11.68 6.24
C GLN A 68 -10.91 -12.43 7.37
N GLY A 69 -10.95 -11.82 8.55
CA GLY A 69 -10.62 -12.50 9.78
C GLY A 69 -11.33 -13.84 9.81
N ARG A 70 -10.54 -14.90 9.89
CA ARG A 70 -11.00 -16.14 10.49
C ARG A 70 -11.28 -15.79 11.95
N GLN A 71 -12.55 -15.72 12.32
CA GLN A 71 -13.12 -16.00 13.65
C GLN A 71 -14.65 -15.94 13.56
#